data_AF-A0A0X3QF12-F1
#
_entry.id   AF-A0A0X3QF12-F1
#
_cell.length_a   1.000
_cell.length_b   1.000
_cell.length_c   1.000
_cell.angle_alpha   90.00
_cell.angle_beta   90.00
_cell.angle_gamma   90.00
#
_symmetry.space_group_name_H-M   'P 1'
#
loop_
_entity.id
_entity.type
_entity.pdbx_description
1 polymer ?
#
loop_
_entity_poly.entity_id
_entity_poly.type
_entity_poly.pdbx_seq_one_letter_code
_entity_poly.pdbx_strand_id
1 'polypeptide(L)'
;MPSPASNTGVSQTARTTAVSSGRNLFSSSIVLAQYSFTLQLLLRVITFALNGLAFRHLDAGVLGIVNFRLGLYYSTLVFAARESFRRACLSRGGELLSQRMFGDGPSLRSERKRLWYGLLNVMWLTVPAGFLMIIVLLPIWLFVWPSPTLDKTILAIDPAALTRQYTVSALVYSLSALFELATEPLWLVCQLGLFVRSRIALEAIANISRAIGIVLSVIFLPKTYGLYLLACPQILHGITLLIGYVLFFTWVLSQRQQDSSFGVLPIASASDLLPNFSEVNSVIRIFVDLSNILCFHCFFRPQLSLLFTLISNLFLYRLHLTGRA
;
A
#
# COMPACT_ATOMS: atom_id res chain seq x y z
N MET A 1 11.04 54.06 48.43
CA MET A 1 10.89 53.62 47.02
C MET A 1 11.78 52.41 46.79
N PRO A 2 11.21 51.23 46.48
CA PRO A 2 11.92 50.19 45.74
C PRO A 2 11.26 49.93 44.37
N SER A 3 12.09 49.72 43.35
CA SER A 3 11.76 49.48 41.94
C SER A 3 11.08 48.12 41.69
N PRO A 4 10.32 47.96 40.58
CA PRO A 4 9.67 46.69 40.23
C PRO A 4 10.65 45.72 39.56
N ALA A 5 10.72 44.48 40.05
CA ALA A 5 11.46 43.39 39.45
C ALA A 5 10.79 42.88 38.17
N SER A 6 11.58 42.66 37.12
CA SER A 6 11.17 42.29 35.77
C SER A 6 10.80 40.82 35.65
N ASN A 7 9.54 40.54 35.28
CA ASN A 7 8.97 39.22 34.97
C ASN A 7 9.47 38.66 33.61
N THR A 8 10.79 38.48 33.46
CA THR A 8 11.41 38.05 32.18
C THR A 8 11.91 36.59 32.17
N GLY A 9 11.96 35.91 33.32
CA GLY A 9 12.52 34.56 33.43
C GLY A 9 11.61 33.41 32.94
N VAL A 10 10.29 33.57 33.00
CA VAL A 10 9.35 32.47 32.65
C VAL A 10 9.25 32.28 31.12
N SER A 11 9.42 33.35 30.35
CA SER A 11 9.26 33.37 28.90
C SER A 11 10.45 32.76 28.12
N GLN A 12 11.66 32.79 28.69
CA GLN A 12 12.86 32.25 28.05
C GLN A 12 12.99 30.73 28.24
N THR A 13 12.63 30.19 29.40
CA THR A 13 12.66 28.75 29.71
C THR A 13 11.60 27.99 28.90
N ALA A 14 10.43 28.59 28.69
CA ALA A 14 9.38 28.04 27.82
C ALA A 14 9.79 28.06 26.33
N ARG A 15 10.50 29.09 25.86
CA ARG A 15 11.02 29.15 24.48
C ARG A 15 12.16 28.15 24.25
N THR A 16 13.07 27.98 25.20
CA THR A 16 14.20 27.03 25.05
C THR A 16 13.73 25.57 25.10
N THR A 17 12.72 25.24 25.90
CA THR A 17 12.10 23.90 25.94
C THR A 17 11.27 23.58 24.69
N ALA A 18 10.60 24.58 24.09
CA ALA A 18 9.90 24.42 22.82
C ALA A 18 10.86 24.19 21.64
N VAL A 19 11.98 24.95 21.58
CA VAL A 19 13.00 24.79 20.53
C VAL A 19 13.77 23.48 20.68
N SER A 20 14.07 23.04 21.91
CA SER A 20 14.73 21.75 22.14
C SER A 20 13.81 20.56 21.81
N SER A 21 12.52 20.61 22.17
CA SER A 21 11.53 19.62 21.74
C SER A 21 11.38 19.57 20.22
N GLY A 22 11.30 20.73 19.55
CA GLY A 22 11.21 20.81 18.10
C GLY A 22 12.41 20.16 17.39
N ARG A 23 13.64 20.42 17.86
CA ARG A 23 14.85 19.76 17.32
C ARG A 23 14.88 18.27 17.60
N ASN A 24 14.47 17.83 18.79
CA ASN A 24 14.44 16.40 19.13
C ASN A 24 13.41 15.62 18.31
N LEU A 25 12.24 16.21 18.05
CA LEU A 25 11.22 15.66 17.17
C LEU A 25 11.67 15.62 15.71
N PHE A 26 12.31 16.69 15.23
CA PHE A 26 12.85 16.75 13.87
C PHE A 26 13.97 15.73 13.66
N SER A 27 14.94 15.65 14.59
CA SER A 27 15.99 14.63 14.56
C SER A 27 15.41 13.22 14.64
N SER A 28 14.40 12.97 15.49
CA SER A 28 13.74 11.66 15.57
C SER A 28 12.99 11.30 14.28
N SER A 29 12.37 12.29 13.64
CA SER A 29 11.66 12.12 12.35
C SER A 29 12.64 11.84 11.22
N ILE A 30 13.77 12.55 11.18
CA ILE A 30 14.87 12.29 10.23
C ILE A 30 15.45 10.90 10.47
N VAL A 31 15.69 10.52 11.71
CA VAL A 31 16.19 9.18 12.06
C VAL A 31 15.18 8.11 11.65
N LEU A 32 13.89 8.35 11.80
CA LEU A 32 12.87 7.40 11.33
C LEU A 32 12.84 7.30 9.80
N ALA A 33 12.94 8.44 9.11
CA ALA A 33 12.98 8.53 7.66
C ALA A 33 14.24 7.86 7.08
N GLN A 34 15.42 8.08 7.68
CA GLN A 34 16.66 7.46 7.23
C GLN A 34 16.59 5.94 7.37
N TYR A 35 16.12 5.39 8.50
CA TYR A 35 15.98 3.94 8.66
C TYR A 35 15.01 3.35 7.63
N SER A 36 13.89 4.04 7.39
CA SER A 36 12.89 3.64 6.40
C SER A 36 13.49 3.60 5.00
N PHE A 37 14.23 4.65 4.63
CA PHE A 37 14.88 4.77 3.33
C PHE A 37 15.97 3.70 3.14
N THR A 38 16.86 3.54 4.13
CA THR A 38 17.94 2.54 4.08
C THR A 38 17.39 1.13 3.95
N LEU A 39 16.35 0.77 4.71
CA LEU A 39 15.79 -0.57 4.66
C LEU A 39 15.09 -0.85 3.32
N GLN A 40 14.38 0.13 2.77
CA GLN A 40 13.78 0.02 1.44
C GLN A 40 14.83 -0.07 0.34
N LEU A 41 15.92 0.71 0.43
CA LEU A 41 17.03 0.65 -0.52
C LEU A 41 17.71 -0.72 -0.48
N LEU A 42 17.98 -1.25 0.72
CA LEU A 42 18.59 -2.57 0.90
C LEU A 42 17.72 -3.67 0.28
N LEU A 43 16.41 -3.65 0.55
CA LEU A 43 15.46 -4.60 -0.04
C LEU A 43 15.41 -4.51 -1.57
N ARG A 44 15.54 -3.30 -2.13
CA ARG A 44 15.60 -3.09 -3.59
C ARG A 44 16.85 -3.71 -4.19
N VAL A 45 18.00 -3.56 -3.54
CA VAL A 45 19.27 -4.19 -3.95
C VAL A 45 19.18 -5.72 -3.87
N ILE A 46 18.62 -6.26 -2.78
CA ILE A 46 18.42 -7.71 -2.62
C ILE A 46 17.48 -8.27 -3.70
N THR A 47 16.37 -7.57 -3.96
CA THR A 47 15.42 -7.95 -5.01
C THR A 47 16.08 -7.91 -6.38
N PHE A 48 16.92 -6.91 -6.64
CA PHE A 48 17.69 -6.82 -7.88
C PHE A 48 18.68 -7.96 -8.03
N ALA A 49 19.44 -8.31 -6.99
CA ALA A 49 20.37 -9.43 -7.00
C ALA A 49 19.66 -10.77 -7.22
N LEU A 50 18.51 -10.98 -6.57
CA LEU A 50 17.68 -12.18 -6.74
C LEU A 50 17.07 -12.26 -8.16
N ASN A 51 16.60 -11.15 -8.71
CA ASN A 51 16.19 -11.08 -10.10
C ASN A 51 17.39 -11.40 -11.04
N GLY A 52 18.59 -10.92 -10.70
CA GLY A 52 19.87 -11.28 -11.32
C GLY A 52 20.13 -12.79 -11.34
N LEU A 53 19.87 -13.48 -10.24
CA LEU A 53 20.00 -14.94 -10.14
C LEU A 53 18.92 -15.68 -10.93
N ALA A 54 17.71 -15.13 -10.99
CA ALA A 54 16.61 -15.67 -11.79
C ALA A 54 16.94 -15.64 -13.30
N PHE A 55 17.67 -14.64 -13.80
CA PHE A 55 18.13 -14.57 -15.21
C PHE A 55 19.02 -15.76 -15.61
N ARG A 56 19.72 -16.40 -14.67
CA ARG A 56 20.53 -17.59 -15.00
C ARG A 56 19.70 -18.86 -15.20
N HIS A 57 18.45 -18.86 -14.73
CA HIS A 57 17.62 -20.07 -14.69
C HIS A 57 16.36 -19.96 -15.56
N LEU A 58 15.87 -18.74 -15.83
CA LEU A 58 14.66 -18.45 -16.57
C LEU A 58 14.97 -17.64 -17.83
N ASP A 59 14.26 -17.94 -18.91
CA ASP A 59 14.35 -17.18 -20.16
C ASP A 59 14.01 -15.70 -19.94
N ALA A 60 14.81 -14.81 -20.54
CA ALA A 60 14.62 -13.37 -20.46
C ALA A 60 13.20 -12.94 -20.91
N GLY A 61 12.60 -13.69 -21.83
CA GLY A 61 11.22 -13.49 -22.29
C GLY A 61 10.17 -13.69 -21.20
N VAL A 62 10.29 -14.77 -20.41
CA VAL A 62 9.38 -15.05 -19.29
C VAL A 62 9.53 -13.99 -18.20
N LEU A 63 10.77 -13.61 -17.88
CA LEU A 63 11.06 -12.58 -16.89
C LEU A 63 10.48 -11.21 -17.31
N GLY A 64 10.60 -10.88 -18.60
CA GLY A 64 10.02 -9.67 -19.18
C GLY A 64 8.50 -9.66 -19.09
N ILE A 65 7.83 -10.76 -19.46
CA ILE A 65 6.36 -10.86 -19.34
C ILE A 65 5.91 -10.67 -17.89
N VAL A 66 6.59 -11.30 -16.92
CA VAL A 66 6.17 -11.19 -15.52
C VAL A 66 6.48 -9.82 -14.93
N ASN A 67 7.72 -9.32 -15.04
CA ASN A 67 8.12 -8.09 -14.37
C ASN A 67 7.58 -6.82 -15.05
N PHE A 68 7.51 -6.80 -16.39
CA PHE A 68 6.98 -5.65 -17.11
C PHE A 68 5.46 -5.74 -17.23
N ARG A 69 4.92 -6.84 -17.78
CA ARG A 69 3.51 -6.89 -18.14
C ARG A 69 2.60 -7.15 -16.92
N LEU A 70 2.86 -8.23 -16.19
CA LEU A 70 2.10 -8.54 -14.96
C LEU A 70 2.47 -7.59 -13.82
N GLY A 71 3.73 -7.15 -13.75
CA GLY A 71 4.17 -6.13 -12.79
C GLY A 71 3.48 -4.78 -13.01
N LEU A 72 3.32 -4.33 -14.26
CA LEU A 72 2.57 -3.12 -14.57
C LEU A 72 1.09 -3.28 -14.23
N TYR A 73 0.47 -4.40 -14.62
CA TYR A 73 -0.92 -4.72 -14.26
C TYR A 73 -1.16 -4.55 -12.76
N TYR A 74 -0.35 -5.23 -11.96
CA TYR A 74 -0.44 -5.26 -10.51
C TYR A 74 -0.27 -3.87 -9.91
N SER A 75 0.78 -3.16 -10.34
CA SER A 75 1.09 -1.83 -9.83
C SER A 75 -0.03 -0.85 -10.15
N THR A 76 -0.54 -0.86 -11.38
CA THR A 76 -1.66 -0.01 -11.80
C THR A 76 -2.92 -0.35 -11.02
N LEU A 77 -3.24 -1.64 -10.85
CA LEU A 77 -4.43 -2.08 -10.15
C LEU A 77 -4.44 -1.65 -8.69
N VAL A 78 -3.36 -1.96 -7.97
CA VAL A 78 -3.23 -1.62 -6.55
C VAL A 78 -3.19 -0.10 -6.37
N PHE A 79 -2.40 0.61 -7.19
CA PHE A 79 -2.28 2.07 -7.12
C PHE A 79 -3.63 2.77 -7.35
N ALA A 80 -4.38 2.36 -8.36
CA ALA A 80 -5.69 2.92 -8.67
C ALA A 80 -6.72 2.64 -7.59
N ALA A 81 -6.67 1.45 -6.98
CA ALA A 81 -7.62 1.05 -5.95
C ALA A 81 -7.39 1.68 -4.57
N ARG A 82 -6.17 2.14 -4.23
CA ARG A 82 -5.85 2.58 -2.85
C ARG A 82 -5.40 4.01 -2.66
N GLU A 83 -4.73 4.63 -3.64
CA GLU A 83 -3.96 5.85 -3.37
C GLU A 83 -4.87 7.05 -3.05
N SER A 84 -6.01 7.16 -3.72
CA SER A 84 -7.02 8.19 -3.41
C SER A 84 -7.53 8.06 -1.99
N PHE A 85 -7.80 6.83 -1.53
CA PHE A 85 -8.24 6.55 -0.17
C PHE A 85 -7.17 6.85 0.88
N ARG A 86 -5.91 6.43 0.64
CA ARG A 86 -4.79 6.75 1.54
C ARG A 86 -4.65 8.24 1.74
N ARG A 87 -4.66 9.02 0.66
CA ARG A 87 -4.50 10.49 0.75
C ARG A 87 -5.68 11.15 1.46
N ALA A 88 -6.90 10.75 1.12
CA ALA A 88 -8.12 11.20 1.78
C ALA A 88 -8.07 10.95 3.29
N CYS A 89 -7.74 9.73 3.69
CA CYS A 89 -7.75 9.32 5.08
C CYS A 89 -6.58 9.92 5.87
N LEU A 90 -5.42 10.14 5.25
CA LEU A 90 -4.30 10.81 5.92
C LEU A 90 -4.52 12.31 6.09
N SER A 91 -5.13 12.98 5.12
CA SER A 91 -5.48 14.40 5.25
C SER A 91 -6.38 14.63 6.46
N ARG A 92 -7.45 13.83 6.59
CA ARG A 92 -8.42 13.95 7.68
C ARG A 92 -7.94 13.29 8.98
N GLY A 93 -7.11 12.26 8.89
CA GLY A 93 -6.42 11.66 10.04
C GLY A 93 -5.41 12.59 10.70
N GLY A 94 -4.82 13.54 9.95
CA GLY A 94 -4.00 14.60 10.52
C GLY A 94 -4.77 15.51 11.49
N GLU A 95 -6.04 15.79 11.20
CA GLU A 95 -6.92 16.59 12.08
C GLU A 95 -7.21 15.86 13.40
N LEU A 96 -7.37 14.53 13.35
CA LEU A 96 -7.53 13.70 14.56
C LEU A 96 -6.31 13.79 15.49
N LEU A 97 -5.11 13.84 14.91
CA LEU A 97 -3.86 14.00 15.65
C LEU A 97 -3.70 15.42 16.19
N SER A 98 -4.07 16.45 15.43
CA SER A 98 -3.99 17.85 15.89
C SER A 98 -4.98 18.13 17.02
N GLN A 99 -6.23 17.67 16.92
CA GLN A 99 -7.24 17.79 17.98
C GLN A 99 -6.83 17.08 19.28
N ARG A 100 -5.89 16.13 19.24
CA ARG A 100 -5.36 15.47 20.45
C ARG A 100 -4.49 16.43 21.27
N MET A 101 -3.85 17.39 20.60
CA MET A 101 -2.91 18.32 21.23
C MET A 101 -3.62 19.45 22.00
N PHE A 102 -4.88 19.75 21.68
CA PHE A 102 -5.59 20.95 22.17
C PHE A 102 -6.56 20.73 23.35
N GLY A 103 -6.64 19.52 23.93
CA GLY A 103 -7.37 19.24 25.17
C GLY A 103 -8.41 18.11 25.08
N ASP A 104 -8.76 17.52 26.22
CA ASP A 104 -9.63 16.33 26.34
C ASP A 104 -10.97 16.67 27.02
N GLY A 105 -11.95 17.10 26.23
CA GLY A 105 -13.35 17.22 26.64
C GLY A 105 -14.18 15.97 26.27
N PRO A 106 -15.27 15.63 27.01
CA PRO A 106 -16.11 14.47 26.72
C PRO A 106 -16.82 14.55 25.34
N SER A 107 -17.19 15.75 24.88
CA SER A 107 -17.75 15.98 23.55
C SER A 107 -16.72 15.70 22.44
N LEU A 108 -15.51 16.23 22.59
CA LEU A 108 -14.40 16.04 21.65
C LEU A 108 -13.96 14.57 21.55
N ARG A 109 -13.98 13.82 22.66
CA ARG A 109 -13.68 12.38 22.66
C ARG A 109 -14.66 11.59 21.79
N SER A 110 -15.93 11.94 21.87
CA SER A 110 -17.01 11.30 21.11
C SER A 110 -16.88 11.57 19.61
N GLU A 111 -16.60 12.82 19.24
CA GLU A 111 -16.38 13.22 17.85
C GLU A 111 -15.14 12.55 17.25
N ARG A 112 -14.03 12.52 18.01
CA ARG A 112 -12.80 11.82 17.63
C ARG A 112 -13.09 10.35 17.32
N LYS A 113 -13.80 9.65 18.20
CA LYS A 113 -14.15 8.24 18.03
C LYS A 113 -14.96 8.01 16.75
N ARG A 114 -15.96 8.87 16.48
CA ARG A 114 -16.78 8.81 15.26
C ARG A 114 -15.94 9.00 13.99
N LEU A 115 -15.05 9.99 13.99
CA LEU A 115 -14.13 10.24 12.88
C LEU A 115 -13.19 9.05 12.63
N TRP A 116 -12.65 8.41 13.67
CA TRP A 116 -11.80 7.21 13.54
C TRP A 116 -12.52 6.05 12.84
N TYR A 117 -13.73 5.70 13.28
CA TYR A 117 -14.50 4.65 12.62
C TYR A 117 -14.89 5.04 11.18
N GLY A 118 -15.19 6.32 10.94
CA GLY A 118 -15.41 6.84 9.60
C GLY A 118 -14.21 6.62 8.67
N LEU A 119 -12.98 6.91 9.13
CA LEU A 119 -11.76 6.68 8.36
C LEU A 119 -11.53 5.19 8.06
N LEU A 120 -11.73 4.32 9.05
CA LEU A 120 -11.60 2.87 8.86
C LEU A 120 -12.61 2.34 7.85
N ASN A 121 -13.88 2.73 7.97
CA ASN A 121 -14.91 2.33 7.02
C ASN A 121 -14.61 2.81 5.59
N VAL A 122 -14.07 4.02 5.42
CA VAL A 122 -13.63 4.53 4.11
C VAL A 122 -12.44 3.74 3.57
N MET A 123 -11.46 3.38 4.41
CA MET A 123 -10.34 2.55 3.98
C MET A 123 -10.75 1.13 3.61
N TRP A 124 -11.77 0.55 4.23
CA TRP A 124 -12.31 -0.74 3.81
C TRP A 124 -12.90 -0.72 2.40
N LEU A 125 -13.22 0.46 1.85
CA LEU A 125 -13.69 0.62 0.48
C LEU A 125 -12.60 0.36 -0.58
N THR A 126 -11.32 0.26 -0.18
CA THR A 126 -10.23 -0.12 -1.09
C THR A 126 -10.39 -1.52 -1.66
N VAL A 127 -10.96 -2.46 -0.91
CA VAL A 127 -11.19 -3.84 -1.33
C VAL A 127 -12.24 -3.93 -2.44
N PRO A 128 -13.49 -3.41 -2.28
CA PRO A 128 -14.46 -3.38 -3.36
C PRO A 128 -13.99 -2.52 -4.55
N ALA A 129 -13.27 -1.42 -4.30
CA ALA A 129 -12.61 -0.67 -5.38
C ALA A 129 -11.60 -1.55 -6.15
N GLY A 130 -10.85 -2.40 -5.45
CA GLY A 130 -9.98 -3.42 -6.06
C GLY A 130 -10.73 -4.36 -6.99
N PHE A 131 -11.86 -4.93 -6.55
CA PHE A 131 -12.71 -5.77 -7.41
C PHE A 131 -13.19 -5.03 -8.66
N LEU A 132 -13.63 -3.77 -8.52
CA LEU A 132 -14.03 -2.94 -9.67
C LEU A 132 -12.85 -2.71 -10.62
N MET A 133 -11.65 -2.42 -10.08
CA MET A 133 -10.45 -2.25 -10.90
C MET A 133 -10.04 -3.55 -11.60
N ILE A 134 -10.20 -4.73 -10.98
CA ILE A 134 -9.96 -6.03 -11.65
C ILE A 134 -10.91 -6.18 -12.84
N ILE A 135 -12.21 -5.91 -12.67
CA ILE A 135 -13.21 -6.03 -13.73
C ILE A 135 -12.87 -5.14 -14.94
N VAL A 136 -12.33 -3.95 -14.72
CA VAL A 136 -11.96 -3.01 -15.79
C VAL A 136 -10.59 -3.32 -16.40
N LEU A 137 -9.56 -3.55 -15.57
CA LEU A 137 -8.17 -3.68 -16.02
C LEU A 137 -7.83 -5.06 -16.56
N LEU A 138 -8.38 -6.13 -15.97
CA LEU A 138 -8.02 -7.50 -16.35
C LEU A 138 -8.36 -7.78 -17.83
N PRO A 139 -9.56 -7.43 -18.36
CA PRO A 139 -9.85 -7.62 -19.78
C PRO A 139 -8.93 -6.81 -20.71
N ILE A 140 -8.55 -5.58 -20.31
CA ILE A 140 -7.62 -4.75 -21.08
C ILE A 140 -6.27 -5.45 -21.20
N TRP A 141 -5.75 -6.01 -20.10
CA TRP A 141 -4.47 -6.70 -20.08
C TRP A 141 -4.48 -8.06 -20.79
N LEU A 142 -5.62 -8.75 -20.77
CA LEU A 142 -5.79 -10.05 -21.44
C LEU A 142 -6.05 -9.93 -22.94
N PHE A 143 -6.86 -8.95 -23.38
CA PHE A 143 -7.37 -8.89 -24.76
C PHE A 143 -6.88 -7.69 -25.58
N VAL A 144 -6.65 -6.53 -24.96
CA VAL A 144 -6.28 -5.29 -25.66
C VAL A 144 -4.76 -5.20 -25.83
N TRP A 145 -4.01 -5.52 -24.77
CA TRP A 145 -2.56 -5.54 -24.84
C TRP A 145 -2.12 -6.74 -25.71
N PRO A 146 -1.18 -6.56 -26.67
CA PRO A 146 -0.79 -7.62 -27.61
C PRO A 146 -0.63 -8.93 -26.86
N SER A 147 -1.26 -10.01 -27.33
CA SER A 147 -1.00 -11.36 -26.83
C SER A 147 0.52 -11.56 -26.69
N PRO A 148 1.03 -12.35 -25.73
CA PRO A 148 2.45 -12.69 -25.71
C PRO A 148 2.82 -13.54 -26.94
N THR A 149 2.68 -12.99 -28.15
CA THR A 149 3.38 -13.36 -29.37
C THR A 149 4.81 -12.84 -29.29
N LEU A 150 5.43 -12.98 -28.10
CA LEU A 150 6.87 -12.87 -28.00
C LEU A 150 7.40 -13.87 -29.02
N ASP A 151 8.15 -13.34 -29.97
CA ASP A 151 8.64 -13.97 -31.19
C ASP A 151 8.67 -15.50 -31.09
N LYS A 152 7.94 -16.19 -31.98
CA LYS A 152 7.76 -17.66 -32.00
C LYS A 152 9.09 -18.44 -31.99
N THR A 153 10.20 -17.73 -32.20
CA THR A 153 11.59 -18.17 -32.22
C THR A 153 12.32 -18.11 -30.87
N ILE A 154 11.85 -17.34 -29.87
CA ILE A 154 12.60 -17.09 -28.61
C ILE A 154 12.13 -17.97 -27.45
N LEU A 155 10.85 -18.34 -27.39
CA LEU A 155 10.32 -19.25 -26.37
C LEU A 155 9.99 -20.59 -27.01
N ALA A 156 10.70 -21.66 -26.63
CA ALA A 156 10.39 -23.04 -27.02
C ALA A 156 9.14 -23.58 -26.26
N ILE A 157 8.08 -22.77 -26.14
CA ILE A 157 6.85 -23.08 -25.42
C ILE A 157 5.69 -23.04 -26.41
N ASP A 158 4.82 -24.05 -26.35
CA ASP A 158 3.57 -24.08 -27.12
C ASP A 158 2.74 -22.80 -26.86
N PRO A 159 2.36 -22.03 -27.90
CA PRO A 159 1.64 -20.77 -27.75
C PRO A 159 0.31 -20.93 -26.99
N ALA A 160 -0.40 -22.04 -27.15
CA ALA A 160 -1.65 -22.29 -26.43
C ALA A 160 -1.42 -22.47 -24.92
N ALA A 161 -0.35 -23.17 -24.55
CA ALA A 161 0.08 -23.32 -23.17
C ALA A 161 0.52 -21.96 -22.57
N LEU A 162 1.26 -21.14 -23.32
CA LEU A 162 1.73 -19.83 -22.86
C LEU A 162 0.58 -18.87 -22.56
N THR A 163 -0.43 -18.80 -23.43
CA THR A 163 -1.63 -17.98 -23.20
C THR A 163 -2.36 -18.42 -21.93
N ARG A 164 -2.54 -19.74 -21.73
CA ARG A 164 -3.16 -20.28 -20.51
C ARG A 164 -2.36 -19.93 -19.25
N GLN A 165 -1.03 -20.08 -19.31
CA GLN A 165 -0.15 -19.71 -18.20
C GLN A 165 -0.26 -18.22 -17.88
N TYR A 166 -0.30 -17.36 -18.89
CA TYR A 166 -0.45 -15.92 -18.71
C TYR A 166 -1.78 -15.55 -18.04
N THR A 167 -2.90 -16.10 -18.50
CA THR A 167 -4.22 -15.82 -17.91
C THR A 167 -4.28 -16.22 -16.44
N VAL A 168 -3.82 -17.43 -16.11
CA VAL A 168 -3.79 -17.90 -14.72
C VAL A 168 -2.86 -17.03 -13.86
N SER A 169 -1.69 -16.65 -14.37
CA SER A 169 -0.79 -15.73 -13.67
C SER A 169 -1.43 -14.37 -13.42
N ALA A 170 -2.17 -13.80 -14.38
CA ALA A 170 -2.89 -12.54 -14.18
C ALA A 170 -3.95 -12.65 -13.07
N LEU A 171 -4.67 -13.77 -12.98
CA LEU A 171 -5.62 -14.03 -11.89
C LEU A 171 -4.92 -14.17 -10.53
N VAL A 172 -3.78 -14.86 -10.49
CA VAL A 172 -2.93 -15.00 -9.29
C VAL A 172 -2.45 -13.64 -8.78
N TYR A 173 -1.99 -12.76 -9.67
CA TYR A 173 -1.62 -11.38 -9.34
C TYR A 173 -2.83 -10.56 -8.87
N SER A 174 -4.00 -10.76 -9.47
CA SER A 174 -5.25 -10.09 -9.05
C SER A 174 -5.64 -10.49 -7.62
N LEU A 175 -5.58 -11.80 -7.31
CA LEU A 175 -5.86 -12.31 -5.97
C LEU A 175 -4.86 -11.78 -4.94
N SER A 176 -3.56 -11.78 -5.27
CA SER A 176 -2.54 -11.18 -4.41
C SER A 176 -2.78 -9.69 -4.17
N ALA A 177 -3.26 -8.95 -5.16
CA ALA A 177 -3.58 -7.55 -5.02
C ALA A 177 -4.76 -7.32 -4.06
N LEU A 178 -5.78 -8.19 -4.09
CA LEU A 178 -6.88 -8.15 -3.13
C LEU A 178 -6.40 -8.37 -1.69
N PHE A 179 -5.47 -9.31 -1.47
CA PHE A 179 -4.86 -9.47 -0.14
C PHE A 179 -4.10 -8.23 0.29
N GLU A 180 -3.32 -7.60 -0.59
CA GLU A 180 -2.63 -6.35 -0.27
C GLU A 180 -3.63 -5.23 0.04
N LEU A 181 -4.71 -5.09 -0.74
CA LEU A 181 -5.76 -4.10 -0.51
C LEU A 181 -6.53 -4.33 0.80
N ALA A 182 -6.69 -5.58 1.23
CA ALA A 182 -7.29 -5.91 2.53
C ALA A 182 -6.41 -5.47 3.72
N THR A 183 -5.11 -5.25 3.52
CA THR A 183 -4.22 -4.73 4.57
C THR A 183 -4.27 -3.21 4.72
N GLU A 184 -4.95 -2.49 3.82
CA GLU A 184 -4.99 -1.03 3.80
C GLU A 184 -5.53 -0.37 5.08
N PRO A 185 -6.60 -0.88 5.73
CA PRO A 185 -7.07 -0.34 7.01
C PRO A 185 -5.99 -0.49 8.10
N LEU A 186 -5.30 -1.63 8.14
CA LEU A 186 -4.22 -1.92 9.10
C LEU A 186 -3.00 -1.03 8.83
N TRP A 187 -2.69 -0.78 7.56
CA TRP A 187 -1.67 0.18 7.13
C TRP A 187 -2.01 1.60 7.61
N LEU A 188 -3.26 2.05 7.47
CA LEU A 188 -3.70 3.38 7.94
C LEU A 188 -3.48 3.52 9.45
N VAL A 189 -3.85 2.49 10.22
CA VAL A 189 -3.68 2.49 11.68
C VAL A 189 -2.20 2.58 12.04
N CYS A 190 -1.32 1.83 11.38
CA CYS A 190 0.13 1.95 11.60
C CYS A 190 0.65 3.36 11.27
N GLN A 191 0.14 3.96 10.19
CA GLN A 191 0.58 5.29 9.74
C GLN A 191 0.13 6.40 10.69
N LEU A 192 -1.14 6.40 11.10
CA LEU A 192 -1.69 7.38 12.05
C LEU A 192 -1.20 7.13 13.49
N GLY A 193 -0.89 5.87 13.83
CA GLY A 193 -0.27 5.48 15.10
C GLY A 193 1.25 5.70 15.18
N LEU A 194 1.88 6.22 14.13
CA LEU A 194 3.33 6.42 14.01
C LEU A 194 4.17 5.13 14.18
N PHE A 195 3.57 3.95 13.99
CA PHE A 195 4.24 2.65 13.99
C PHE A 195 4.94 2.35 12.64
N VAL A 196 5.64 3.35 12.10
CA VAL A 196 6.24 3.32 10.77
C VAL A 196 7.31 2.22 10.65
N ARG A 197 8.07 1.96 11.72
CA ARG A 197 9.10 0.90 11.74
C ARG A 197 8.48 -0.49 11.56
N SER A 198 7.47 -0.82 12.37
CA SER A 198 6.80 -2.12 12.30
C SER A 198 6.12 -2.33 10.95
N ARG A 199 5.48 -1.28 10.42
CA ARG A 199 4.88 -1.29 9.09
C ARG A 199 5.90 -1.67 8.01
N ILE A 200 7.06 -1.01 8.01
CA ILE A 200 8.12 -1.25 7.03
C ILE A 200 8.71 -2.65 7.21
N ALA A 201 8.86 -3.13 8.46
CA ALA A 201 9.32 -4.49 8.73
C ALA A 201 8.34 -5.55 8.18
N LEU A 202 7.02 -5.33 8.31
CA LEU A 202 6.00 -6.22 7.74
C LEU A 202 6.07 -6.26 6.20
N GLU A 203 6.18 -5.10 5.56
CA GLU A 203 6.38 -5.00 4.11
C GLU A 203 7.69 -5.69 3.66
N ALA A 204 8.76 -5.57 4.45
CA ALA A 204 10.03 -6.23 4.20
C ALA A 204 9.91 -7.76 4.27
N ILE A 205 9.28 -8.28 5.33
CA ILE A 205 9.08 -9.72 5.53
C ILE A 205 8.26 -10.31 4.38
N ALA A 206 7.20 -9.63 3.94
CA ALA A 206 6.41 -10.08 2.80
C ALA A 206 7.23 -10.14 1.50
N ASN A 207 8.06 -9.12 1.23
CA ASN A 207 8.94 -9.10 0.07
C ASN A 207 10.03 -10.18 0.14
N ILE A 208 10.62 -10.43 1.31
CA ILE A 208 11.58 -11.52 1.52
C ILE A 208 10.90 -12.88 1.32
N SER A 209 9.70 -13.07 1.86
CA SER A 209 8.90 -14.29 1.70
C SER A 209 8.65 -14.59 0.21
N ARG A 210 8.27 -13.58 -0.57
CA ARG A 210 8.16 -13.69 -2.03
C ARG A 210 9.47 -14.11 -2.69
N ALA A 211 10.55 -13.45 -2.35
CA ALA A 211 11.88 -13.70 -2.89
C ALA A 211 12.32 -15.16 -2.66
N ILE A 212 12.15 -15.65 -1.44
CA ILE A 212 12.39 -17.06 -1.08
C ILE A 212 11.47 -17.97 -1.90
N GLY A 213 10.18 -17.64 -2.00
CA GLY A 213 9.23 -18.39 -2.83
C GLY A 213 9.66 -18.51 -4.30
N ILE A 214 10.21 -17.45 -4.89
CA ILE A 214 10.76 -17.48 -6.26
C ILE A 214 11.95 -18.43 -6.34
N VAL A 215 12.92 -18.31 -5.42
CA VAL A 215 14.12 -19.17 -5.41
C VAL A 215 13.73 -20.64 -5.26
N LEU A 216 12.84 -20.97 -4.32
CA LEU A 216 12.34 -22.33 -4.13
C LEU A 216 11.61 -22.82 -5.38
N SER A 217 10.76 -21.98 -5.98
CA SER A 217 10.02 -22.36 -7.19
C SER A 217 10.96 -22.66 -8.36
N VAL A 218 12.03 -21.88 -8.52
CA VAL A 218 13.03 -22.06 -9.58
C VAL A 218 13.89 -23.32 -9.39
N ILE A 219 14.19 -23.71 -8.16
CA ILE A 219 15.00 -24.90 -7.86
C ILE A 219 14.18 -26.18 -7.96
N PHE A 220 12.95 -26.18 -7.44
CA PHE A 220 12.16 -27.40 -7.26
C PHE A 220 11.17 -27.70 -8.39
N LEU A 221 10.73 -26.71 -9.17
CA LEU A 221 9.76 -26.92 -10.25
C LEU A 221 10.41 -26.96 -11.64
N PRO A 222 9.85 -27.75 -12.56
CA PRO A 222 10.35 -27.81 -13.93
C PRO A 222 10.10 -26.48 -14.66
N LYS A 223 11.07 -26.10 -15.50
CA LYS A 223 11.11 -24.82 -16.23
C LYS A 223 9.95 -24.64 -17.23
N THR A 224 9.27 -25.73 -17.61
CA THR A 224 8.08 -25.73 -18.49
C THR A 224 6.95 -24.83 -17.97
N TYR A 225 6.92 -24.56 -16.66
CA TYR A 225 5.95 -23.68 -16.00
C TYR A 225 6.49 -22.29 -15.67
N GLY A 226 7.42 -21.76 -16.46
CA GLY A 226 8.21 -20.55 -16.13
C GLY A 226 7.39 -19.36 -15.61
N LEU A 227 6.19 -19.11 -16.14
CA LEU A 227 5.34 -18.01 -15.65
C LEU A 227 4.78 -18.30 -14.24
N TYR A 228 4.41 -19.54 -13.95
CA TYR A 228 3.91 -19.94 -12.63
C TYR A 228 4.99 -19.88 -11.55
N LEU A 229 6.24 -20.20 -11.90
CA LEU A 229 7.38 -20.12 -10.99
C LEU A 229 7.55 -18.70 -10.41
N LEU A 230 7.20 -17.67 -11.18
CA LEU A 230 7.27 -16.27 -10.74
C LEU A 230 5.93 -15.71 -10.25
N ALA A 231 4.80 -16.26 -10.70
CA ALA A 231 3.47 -15.80 -10.32
C ALA A 231 3.02 -16.37 -8.98
N CYS A 232 3.16 -17.68 -8.71
CA CYS A 232 2.71 -18.29 -7.46
C CYS A 232 3.31 -17.62 -6.20
N PRO A 233 4.61 -17.23 -6.18
CA PRO A 233 5.18 -16.47 -5.07
C PRO A 233 4.51 -15.12 -4.79
N GLN A 234 3.75 -14.50 -5.71
CA GLN A 234 2.91 -13.33 -5.37
C GLN A 234 1.88 -13.66 -4.31
N ILE A 235 1.22 -14.82 -4.41
CA ILE A 235 0.19 -15.17 -3.42
C ILE A 235 0.84 -15.29 -2.05
N LEU A 236 2.04 -15.88 -2.00
CA LEU A 236 2.84 -15.95 -0.77
C LEU A 236 3.15 -14.56 -0.21
N HIS A 237 3.51 -13.59 -1.06
CA HIS A 237 3.63 -12.18 -0.65
C HIS A 237 2.35 -11.64 -0.01
N GLY A 238 1.22 -11.72 -0.72
CA GLY A 238 -0.07 -11.18 -0.25
C GLY A 238 -0.54 -11.80 1.06
N ILE A 239 -0.44 -13.14 1.17
CA ILE A 239 -0.79 -13.87 2.38
C ILE A 239 0.14 -13.51 3.55
N THR A 240 1.46 -13.49 3.32
CA THR A 240 2.44 -13.14 4.36
C THR A 240 2.20 -11.73 4.89
N LEU A 241 1.90 -10.79 3.99
CA LEU A 241 1.58 -9.42 4.36
C LEU A 241 0.31 -9.36 5.23
N LEU A 242 -0.77 -10.00 4.79
CA LEU A 242 -2.04 -10.02 5.51
C LEU A 242 -1.91 -10.66 6.89
N ILE A 243 -1.32 -11.86 6.97
CA ILE A 243 -1.07 -12.55 8.23
C ILE A 243 -0.16 -11.72 9.12
N GLY A 244 0.91 -11.14 8.56
CA GLY A 244 1.85 -10.30 9.31
C GLY A 244 1.18 -9.12 10.00
N TYR A 245 0.31 -8.39 9.28
CA TYR A 245 -0.47 -7.30 9.87
C TYR A 245 -1.45 -7.79 10.94
N VAL A 246 -2.19 -8.88 10.68
CA VAL A 246 -3.14 -9.45 11.65
C VAL A 246 -2.41 -9.86 12.94
N LEU A 247 -1.31 -10.61 12.83
CA LEU A 247 -0.50 -11.03 13.96
C LEU A 247 0.06 -9.83 14.72
N PHE A 248 0.63 -8.86 14.01
CA PHE A 248 1.14 -7.63 14.62
C PHE A 248 0.07 -6.90 15.44
N PHE A 249 -1.13 -6.72 14.88
CA PHE A 249 -2.21 -6.03 15.59
C PHE A 249 -2.75 -6.83 16.78
N THR A 250 -2.90 -8.15 16.66
CA THR A 250 -3.28 -8.99 17.80
C THR A 250 -2.25 -8.93 18.91
N TRP A 251 -0.95 -8.93 18.57
CA TRP A 251 0.13 -8.81 19.54
C TRP A 251 0.14 -7.44 20.22
N VAL A 252 0.02 -6.34 19.46
CA VAL A 252 -0.05 -4.99 20.04
C VAL A 252 -1.25 -4.84 20.97
N LEU A 253 -2.42 -5.38 20.60
CA LEU A 253 -3.62 -5.33 21.45
C LEU A 253 -3.47 -6.18 22.71
N SER A 254 -2.78 -7.32 22.65
CA SER A 254 -2.46 -8.13 23.82
C SER A 254 -1.52 -7.38 24.79
N GLN A 255 -0.48 -6.73 24.27
CA GLN A 255 0.48 -5.98 25.10
C GLN A 255 -0.14 -4.72 25.73
N ARG A 256 -1.09 -4.09 25.04
CA ARG A 256 -1.87 -2.94 25.55
C ARG A 256 -2.68 -3.24 26.80
N GLN A 257 -3.17 -4.46 26.97
CA GLN A 257 -3.87 -4.86 28.19
C GLN A 257 -2.95 -4.89 29.40
N GLN A 258 -1.63 -4.99 29.18
CA GLN A 258 -0.61 -5.03 30.23
C GLN A 258 0.04 -3.66 30.49
N ASP A 259 0.11 -2.77 29.49
CA ASP A 259 0.84 -1.50 29.61
C ASP A 259 0.11 -0.30 28.96
N SER A 260 -0.36 0.63 29.80
CA SER A 260 -1.21 1.79 29.43
C SER A 260 -0.50 2.81 28.51
N SER A 261 0.82 2.73 28.41
CA SER A 261 1.68 3.72 27.73
C SER A 261 1.60 3.66 26.19
N PHE A 262 1.09 2.56 25.61
CA PHE A 262 0.93 2.42 24.15
C PHE A 262 -0.22 3.27 23.55
N GLY A 263 -0.82 4.15 24.35
CA GLY A 263 -1.97 5.08 24.21
C GLY A 263 -2.21 5.87 22.92
N VAL A 264 -1.76 5.47 21.73
CA VAL A 264 -1.75 6.37 20.55
C VAL A 264 -3.07 6.36 19.74
N LEU A 265 -3.81 5.26 19.74
CA LEU A 265 -5.07 5.09 18.98
C LEU A 265 -6.23 4.62 19.88
N PRO A 266 -7.47 5.09 19.64
CA PRO A 266 -8.68 4.69 20.37
C PRO A 266 -9.23 3.36 19.84
N ILE A 267 -8.42 2.32 19.88
CA ILE A 267 -8.80 0.95 19.51
C ILE A 267 -8.92 0.17 20.81
N ALA A 268 -10.11 -0.33 21.13
CA ALA A 268 -10.36 -1.09 22.36
C ALA A 268 -10.33 -2.61 22.10
N SER A 269 -10.61 -3.05 20.87
CA SER A 269 -10.62 -4.46 20.49
C SER A 269 -10.21 -4.68 19.03
N ALA A 270 -9.78 -5.90 18.69
CA ALA A 270 -9.53 -6.31 17.30
C ALA A 270 -10.79 -6.21 16.43
N SER A 271 -11.98 -6.28 17.04
CA SER A 271 -13.27 -6.06 16.36
C SER A 271 -13.49 -4.60 15.94
N ASP A 272 -12.82 -3.63 16.56
CA ASP A 272 -12.90 -2.21 16.16
C ASP A 272 -12.18 -1.92 14.84
N LEU A 273 -11.34 -2.86 14.36
CA LEU A 273 -10.64 -2.78 13.08
C LEU A 273 -11.52 -3.23 11.90
N LEU A 274 -12.61 -3.95 12.18
CA LEU A 274 -13.57 -4.41 11.18
C LEU A 274 -14.56 -3.30 10.83
N PRO A 275 -15.12 -3.32 9.60
CA PRO A 275 -16.07 -2.30 9.19
C PRO A 275 -17.30 -2.32 10.10
N ASN A 276 -17.62 -1.19 10.71
CA ASN A 276 -18.83 -1.04 11.50
C ASN A 276 -19.92 -0.37 10.64
N PHE A 277 -20.88 -1.17 10.19
CA PHE A 277 -21.96 -0.74 9.31
C PHE A 277 -23.03 0.11 10.01
N SER A 278 -22.96 0.33 11.33
CA SER A 278 -23.90 1.24 12.01
C SER A 278 -23.64 2.73 11.70
N GLU A 279 -22.48 3.07 11.14
CA GLU A 279 -22.02 4.44 10.88
C GLU A 279 -21.93 4.76 9.37
N VAL A 280 -22.83 4.21 8.56
CA VAL A 280 -22.89 4.49 7.10
C VAL A 280 -23.04 5.99 6.81
N ASN A 281 -23.78 6.72 7.64
CA ASN A 281 -23.92 8.17 7.52
C ASN A 281 -22.59 8.93 7.68
N SER A 282 -21.63 8.37 8.43
CA SER A 282 -20.30 8.95 8.60
C SER A 282 -19.42 8.70 7.37
N VAL A 283 -19.56 7.55 6.69
CA VAL A 283 -18.92 7.27 5.40
C VAL A 283 -19.42 8.23 4.34
N ILE A 284 -20.74 8.39 4.22
CA ILE A 284 -21.38 9.30 3.26
C ILE A 284 -20.96 10.74 3.54
N ARG A 285 -20.93 11.20 4.81
CA ARG A 285 -20.44 12.54 5.15
C ARG A 285 -18.98 12.76 4.77
N ILE A 286 -18.08 11.82 5.08
CA ILE A 286 -16.66 11.95 4.70
C ILE A 286 -16.53 11.98 3.19
N PHE A 287 -17.27 11.15 2.46
CA PHE A 287 -17.24 11.10 1.00
C PHE A 287 -17.82 12.38 0.37
N VAL A 288 -18.91 12.93 0.91
CA VAL A 288 -19.54 14.19 0.47
C VAL A 288 -18.65 15.39 0.80
N ASP A 289 -18.05 15.44 1.99
CA ASP A 289 -17.04 16.46 2.33
C ASP A 289 -15.84 16.38 1.39
N LEU A 290 -15.36 15.16 1.08
CA LEU A 290 -14.27 14.95 0.13
C LEU A 290 -14.64 15.30 -1.30
N SER A 291 -15.89 15.09 -1.70
CA SER A 291 -16.44 15.46 -3.01
C SER A 291 -16.64 16.97 -3.14
N ASN A 292 -16.97 17.66 -2.06
CA ASN A 292 -17.12 19.12 -2.02
C ASN A 292 -15.77 19.85 -2.00
N ILE A 293 -14.72 19.21 -1.48
CA ILE A 293 -13.35 19.67 -1.69
C ILE A 293 -12.98 19.29 -3.14
N LEU A 294 -12.49 20.24 -3.94
CA LEU A 294 -11.91 20.01 -5.29
C LEU A 294 -10.88 18.85 -5.37
N CYS A 295 -10.48 18.28 -4.23
CA CYS A 295 -9.62 17.13 -4.04
C CYS A 295 -10.13 15.84 -4.66
N PHE A 296 -11.42 15.48 -4.64
CA PHE A 296 -11.82 14.17 -5.22
C PHE A 296 -11.50 14.12 -6.72
N HIS A 297 -11.82 15.21 -7.44
CA HIS A 297 -11.45 15.39 -8.83
C HIS A 297 -9.91 15.54 -8.99
N CYS A 298 -9.22 16.32 -8.17
CA CYS A 298 -7.74 16.44 -8.23
C CYS A 298 -6.97 15.16 -7.83
N PHE A 299 -7.54 14.24 -7.04
CA PHE A 299 -6.91 12.99 -6.61
C PHE A 299 -7.14 11.86 -7.60
N PHE A 300 -8.33 11.79 -8.21
CA PHE A 300 -8.63 10.81 -9.26
C PHE A 300 -8.18 11.27 -10.65
N ARG A 301 -8.01 12.57 -10.93
CA ARG A 301 -7.58 13.06 -12.24
C ARG A 301 -6.18 12.58 -12.67
N PRO A 302 -5.14 12.55 -11.80
CA PRO A 302 -3.85 11.95 -12.15
C PRO A 302 -3.99 10.45 -12.44
N GLN A 303 -4.82 9.74 -11.67
CA GLN A 303 -5.09 8.31 -11.83
C GLN A 303 -5.75 8.02 -13.18
N LEU A 304 -6.86 8.71 -13.48
CA LEU A 304 -7.55 8.62 -14.76
C LEU A 304 -6.67 9.07 -15.92
N SER A 305 -5.89 10.14 -15.76
CA SER A 305 -4.99 10.62 -16.80
C SER A 305 -3.87 9.62 -17.07
N LEU A 306 -3.30 8.97 -16.05
CA LEU A 306 -2.24 7.98 -16.20
C LEU A 306 -2.78 6.69 -16.83
N LEU A 307 -3.98 6.28 -16.41
CA LEU A 307 -4.71 5.15 -17.00
C LEU A 307 -5.09 5.43 -18.46
N PHE A 308 -5.61 6.62 -18.76
CA PHE A 308 -5.97 7.05 -20.11
C PHE A 308 -4.73 7.19 -21.01
N THR A 309 -3.64 7.76 -20.52
CA THR A 309 -2.37 7.86 -21.24
C THR A 309 -1.78 6.48 -21.50
N LEU A 310 -1.83 5.55 -20.54
CA LEU A 310 -1.42 4.16 -20.75
C LEU A 310 -2.27 3.50 -21.84
N ILE A 311 -3.60 3.54 -21.70
CA ILE A 311 -4.53 2.91 -22.65
C ILE A 311 -4.39 3.53 -24.05
N SER A 312 -4.27 4.86 -24.14
CA SER A 312 -4.11 5.59 -25.40
C SER A 312 -2.80 5.23 -26.10
N ASN A 313 -1.66 5.22 -25.38
CA ASN A 313 -0.38 4.80 -25.95
C ASN A 313 -0.39 3.32 -26.35
N LEU A 314 -1.04 2.44 -25.58
CA LEU A 314 -1.23 1.04 -25.94
C LEU A 314 -2.06 0.89 -27.22
N PHE A 315 -3.13 1.65 -27.35
CA PHE A 315 -4.03 1.62 -28.51
C PHE A 315 -3.33 2.15 -29.77
N LEU A 316 -2.58 3.26 -29.65
CA LEU A 316 -1.75 3.81 -30.72
C LEU A 316 -0.65 2.82 -31.16
N TYR A 317 -0.02 2.12 -30.21
CA TYR A 317 0.97 1.09 -30.51
C TYR A 317 0.34 -0.09 -31.28
N ARG A 318 -0.86 -0.52 -30.90
CA ARG A 318 -1.61 -1.59 -31.59
C ARG A 318 -1.99 -1.17 -33.02
N LEU A 319 -2.48 0.05 -33.20
CA LEU A 319 -2.78 0.64 -34.52
C LEU A 319 -1.53 0.68 -35.40
N HIS A 320 -0.38 1.05 -34.83
CA HIS A 320 0.86 1.10 -35.60
C HIS A 320 1.36 -0.29 -36.03
N LEU A 321 1.14 -1.31 -35.20
CA LEU A 321 1.44 -2.72 -35.54
C LEU A 321 0.46 -3.31 -36.56
N THR A 322 -0.81 -2.93 -36.54
CA THR A 322 -1.81 -3.41 -37.51
C THR A 322 -1.81 -2.65 -38.84
N GLY A 323 -1.35 -1.40 -38.86
CA GLY A 323 -1.18 -0.60 -40.09
C GLY A 323 0.13 -0.84 -40.86
N ARG A 324 0.97 -1.78 -40.41
CA ARG A 324 2.17 -2.25 -41.13
C ARG A 324 2.01 -3.66 -41.73
N ALA A 325 0.79 -4.21 -41.72
CA ALA A 325 0.43 -5.47 -42.37
C ALA A 325 -0.20 -5.22 -43.74
#